data_AF-A0A1F9W5M0-F1
#
_entry.id   AF-A0A1F9W5M0-F1
#
_cell.length_a   1.000
_cell.length_b   1.000
_cell.length_c   1.000
_cell.angle_alpha   90.00
_cell.angle_beta   90.00
_cell.angle_gamma   90.00
#
_symmetry.space_group_name_H-M   'P 1'
#
loop_
_entity.id
_entity.type
_entity.pdbx_description
1 polymer ?
#
loop_
_entity_poly.entity_id
_entity_poly.type
_entity_poly.pdbx_seq_one_letter_code
_entity_poly.pdbx_strand_id
1 'polypeptide(L)'
;MPKKPLFPLLLGAALFFPHALYAALSAADEAIITKCQDNVAPAKGPLSPQVAMECVSQLNANGGALLNALKSGNQEEAVELISYNNALVDLANITTRYSGYTLAQALGRELENKPCALCDMGLGPRPERTFDWISVNASGRLNVVKRSVRTWDTLGPIRTEALAAEPEGYTKDSWNKIKIPKRYQRLSNWARARTDKLVLDNETAMSDLTYILIEDLILPGDDEYRGKLTDLGSARAASEKKSLDRITRAGRTAAGLKDQSTSGQKDYLDTTFDRAATGGGDTGVPGVSERTFTPVPIDNKQARELSTRMGTVTDGKFTGYLADEMKGTKAGDELTAFFTDKNYAAKGTNTLKLKFEKGEGATANALGWWDSSNKTTSVNTSLVDDYCLEHRITPEQMLASEEHLRGVARYITPNFVHETVHQRQDAWALANGLDYIKYRDGSTGQPYQMEMETESFSMQAAFSSEKARQLGPTYLEQISPSHKNNAIRFMEDGVDALRTGKHQLYPSISSLEGSTAREFRMARDSAKYLRLLEEKNRLTPGEMTLRDSDDLLEYRALLDTRFKWYSMVYQKSAADERKLLEWRDSFSDSGGTPPPALGSGG
;
A
#
# COMPACT_ATOMS: atom_id res chain seq x y z
N MET A 1 52.72 23.05 -40.13
CA MET A 1 53.13 23.45 -38.77
C MET A 1 52.10 24.41 -38.21
N PRO A 2 51.19 23.98 -37.32
CA PRO A 2 50.16 24.86 -36.78
C PRO A 2 50.67 25.60 -35.53
N LYS A 3 50.39 26.90 -35.48
CA LYS A 3 50.69 27.78 -34.35
C LYS A 3 49.77 27.43 -33.18
N LYS A 4 50.36 27.08 -32.03
CA LYS A 4 49.65 26.97 -30.74
C LYS A 4 49.30 28.38 -30.24
N PRO A 5 48.06 28.65 -29.80
CA PRO A 5 47.79 29.80 -28.97
C PRO A 5 48.12 29.47 -27.51
N LEU A 6 48.93 30.32 -26.87
CA LEU A 6 49.09 30.38 -25.42
C LEU A 6 47.78 30.95 -24.83
N PHE A 7 47.11 30.17 -23.98
CA PHE A 7 46.12 30.69 -23.03
C PHE A 7 46.87 31.09 -21.74
N PRO A 8 46.78 32.34 -21.26
CA PRO A 8 47.34 32.70 -19.98
C PRO A 8 46.40 32.22 -18.85
N LEU A 9 47.01 31.64 -17.82
CA LEU A 9 46.43 31.45 -16.49
C LEU A 9 45.85 32.78 -15.98
N LEU A 10 44.53 32.85 -15.85
CA LEU A 10 43.82 33.77 -14.95
C LEU A 10 42.98 32.90 -14.00
N LEU A 11 43.69 32.21 -13.10
CA LEU A 11 43.09 31.51 -11.96
C LEU A 11 43.49 32.30 -10.71
N GLY A 12 42.70 33.29 -10.34
CA GLY A 12 42.95 34.09 -9.15
C GLY A 12 41.92 35.20 -9.01
N ALA A 13 41.18 35.16 -7.89
CA ALA A 13 40.24 36.18 -7.40
C ALA A 13 38.76 36.10 -7.86
N ALA A 14 38.09 34.95 -7.64
CA ALA A 14 36.63 34.90 -7.61
C ALA A 14 36.05 33.92 -6.55
N LEU A 15 36.71 33.75 -5.40
CA LEU A 15 36.21 32.91 -4.28
C LEU A 15 36.09 33.67 -2.93
N PHE A 16 35.92 34.99 -2.98
CA PHE A 16 35.41 35.74 -1.83
C PHE A 16 33.95 36.10 -2.12
N PHE A 17 33.07 35.10 -2.10
CA PHE A 17 31.65 35.39 -1.93
C PHE A 17 31.51 36.08 -0.56
N PRO A 18 30.87 37.27 -0.49
CA PRO A 18 30.52 37.83 0.80
C PRO A 18 29.71 36.76 1.52
N HIS A 19 30.10 36.46 2.76
CA HIS A 19 29.26 35.64 3.63
C HIS A 19 27.92 36.35 3.66
N ALA A 20 26.94 35.81 2.91
CA ALA A 20 25.59 36.33 2.91
C ALA A 20 25.22 36.44 4.38
N LEU A 21 24.91 37.66 4.83
CA LEU A 21 24.42 37.92 6.17
C LEU A 21 23.25 36.96 6.38
N TYR A 22 23.50 35.87 7.11
CA TYR A 22 22.44 34.96 7.50
C TYR A 22 21.44 35.83 8.25
N ALA A 23 20.25 35.98 7.67
CA ALA A 23 19.16 36.66 8.37
C ALA A 23 18.99 35.90 9.69
N ALA A 24 19.24 36.59 10.80
CA ALA A 24 19.02 36.01 12.11
C ALA A 24 17.57 35.50 12.16
N LEU A 25 17.38 34.30 12.72
CA LEU A 25 16.05 33.76 12.95
C LEU A 25 15.23 34.80 13.73
N SER A 26 13.95 34.95 13.38
CA SER A 26 13.08 35.78 14.22
C SER A 26 12.88 35.10 15.58
N ALA A 27 12.57 35.87 16.62
CA ALA A 27 12.29 35.29 17.94
C ALA A 27 11.13 34.27 17.90
N ALA A 28 10.19 34.42 16.95
CA ALA A 28 9.12 33.46 16.73
C ALA A 28 9.65 32.16 16.11
N ASP A 29 10.56 32.24 15.13
CA ASP A 29 11.19 31.08 14.50
C ASP A 29 12.03 30.28 15.51
N GLU A 30 12.83 30.99 16.32
CA GLU A 30 13.61 30.38 17.41
C GLU A 30 12.70 29.64 18.40
N ALA A 31 11.59 30.25 18.81
CA ALA A 31 10.62 29.61 19.72
C ALA A 31 10.01 28.34 19.12
N ILE A 32 9.70 28.32 17.82
CA ILE A 32 9.21 27.12 17.13
C ILE A 32 10.30 26.04 17.11
N ILE A 33 11.54 26.38 16.73
CA ILE A 33 12.65 25.43 16.70
C ILE A 33 12.89 24.83 18.09
N THR A 34 12.96 25.66 19.14
CA THR A 34 13.14 25.18 20.52
C THR A 34 12.00 24.27 20.95
N LYS A 35 10.74 24.61 20.64
CA LYS A 35 9.59 23.74 20.91
C LYS A 35 9.73 22.38 20.22
N CYS A 36 10.19 22.36 18.98
CA CYS A 36 10.42 21.13 18.22
C CYS A 36 11.57 20.29 18.76
N GLN A 37 12.66 20.92 19.22
CA GLN A 37 13.78 20.27 19.88
C GLN A 37 13.37 19.65 21.21
N ASP A 38 12.67 20.41 22.05
CA ASP A 38 12.23 19.96 23.37
C ASP A 38 11.22 18.80 23.25
N ASN A 39 10.40 18.81 22.18
CA ASN A 39 9.47 17.71 21.92
C ASN A 39 10.17 16.38 21.60
N VAL A 40 11.31 16.41 20.91
CA VAL A 40 12.01 15.18 20.48
C VAL A 40 13.14 14.77 21.42
N ALA A 41 13.40 15.55 22.47
CA ALA A 41 14.36 15.24 23.52
C ALA A 41 13.69 14.42 24.64
N PRO A 42 14.00 13.11 24.80
CA PRO A 42 13.32 12.26 25.77
C PRO A 42 13.44 12.74 27.23
N ALA A 43 14.47 13.52 27.55
CA ALA A 43 14.68 14.09 28.88
C ALA A 43 13.85 15.35 29.17
N LYS A 44 13.25 15.97 28.14
CA LYS A 44 12.60 17.29 28.25
C LYS A 44 11.10 17.29 27.99
N GLY A 45 10.59 16.33 27.23
CA GLY A 45 9.21 16.36 26.76
C GLY A 45 8.54 14.99 26.66
N PRO A 46 7.20 14.96 26.57
CA PRO A 46 6.42 13.72 26.50
C PRO A 46 6.46 13.03 25.12
N LEU A 47 7.28 13.52 24.18
CA LEU A 47 7.30 13.09 22.78
C LEU A 47 5.90 13.23 22.14
N SER A 48 5.28 14.41 22.24
CA SER A 48 3.88 14.62 21.82
C SER A 48 3.74 14.53 20.28
N PRO A 49 2.82 13.69 19.76
CA PRO A 49 2.57 13.64 18.33
C PRO A 49 1.84 14.87 17.80
N GLN A 50 1.04 15.58 18.61
CA GLN A 50 0.42 16.85 18.22
C GLN A 50 1.46 17.94 18.02
N VAL A 51 2.43 18.06 18.95
CA VAL A 51 3.54 18.99 18.78
C VAL A 51 4.41 18.59 17.59
N ALA A 52 4.65 17.29 17.39
CA ALA A 52 5.40 16.81 16.24
C ALA A 52 4.72 17.18 14.90
N MET A 53 3.40 17.05 14.81
CA MET A 53 2.62 17.44 13.63
C MET A 53 2.69 18.95 13.38
N GLU A 54 2.58 19.76 14.44
CA GLU A 54 2.77 21.22 14.35
C GLU A 54 4.17 21.55 13.84
N CYS A 55 5.21 20.91 14.37
CA CYS A 55 6.59 21.08 13.92
C CYS A 55 6.79 20.73 12.44
N VAL A 56 6.28 19.57 12.00
CA VAL A 56 6.33 19.16 10.59
C VAL A 56 5.62 20.17 9.70
N SER A 57 4.45 20.65 10.12
CA SER A 57 3.69 21.65 9.37
C SER A 57 4.41 23.00 9.29
N GLN A 58 4.90 23.54 10.41
CA GLN A 58 5.57 24.83 10.48
C GLN A 58 6.91 24.83 9.72
N LEU A 59 7.68 23.75 9.79
CA LEU A 59 8.92 23.61 9.01
C LEU A 59 8.68 23.68 7.50
N ASN A 60 7.52 23.22 7.02
CA ASN A 60 7.17 23.21 5.60
C ASN A 60 6.28 24.40 5.16
N ALA A 61 5.82 25.23 6.10
CA ALA A 61 5.00 26.41 5.82
C ALA A 61 5.80 27.46 5.03
N ASN A 62 5.07 28.36 4.33
CA ASN A 62 5.66 29.50 3.60
C ASN A 62 6.82 29.10 2.67
N GLY A 63 6.69 27.99 1.94
CA GLY A 63 7.76 27.50 1.05
C GLY A 63 8.95 26.88 1.77
N GLY A 64 8.80 26.51 3.05
CA GLY A 64 9.87 25.96 3.88
C GLY A 64 10.87 27.01 4.35
N ALA A 65 10.45 28.26 4.55
CA ALA A 65 11.34 29.36 4.97
C ALA A 65 12.06 29.03 6.30
N LEU A 66 11.33 28.53 7.30
CA LEU A 66 11.89 28.13 8.58
C LEU A 66 12.90 26.98 8.43
N LEU A 67 12.55 25.95 7.65
CA LEU A 67 13.46 24.84 7.36
C LEU A 67 14.73 25.32 6.63
N ASN A 68 14.60 26.25 5.68
CA ASN A 68 15.74 26.83 4.98
C ASN A 68 16.65 27.64 5.92
N ALA A 69 16.09 28.35 6.89
CA ALA A 69 16.88 29.04 7.90
C ALA A 69 17.58 28.06 8.84
N LEU A 70 16.86 27.02 9.31
CA LEU A 70 17.39 25.97 10.18
C LEU A 70 18.55 25.21 9.51
N LYS A 71 18.39 24.77 8.26
CA LYS A 71 19.46 24.07 7.53
C LYS A 71 20.67 24.99 7.29
N SER A 72 20.46 26.29 7.08
CA SER A 72 21.55 27.24 6.87
C SER A 72 22.35 27.52 8.14
N GLY A 73 21.73 27.43 9.32
CA GLY A 73 22.40 27.57 10.61
C GLY A 73 23.07 26.29 11.10
N ASN A 74 22.36 25.16 11.07
CA ASN A 74 22.85 23.88 11.58
C ASN A 74 22.16 22.69 10.87
N GLN A 75 22.81 22.13 9.85
CA GLN A 75 22.25 21.02 9.08
C GLN A 75 22.12 19.73 9.90
N GLU A 76 23.05 19.44 10.82
CA GLU A 76 22.96 18.24 11.68
C GLU A 76 21.68 18.28 12.52
N GLU A 77 21.40 19.42 13.13
CA GLU A 77 20.20 19.64 13.93
C GLU A 77 18.91 19.63 13.08
N ALA A 78 18.94 20.24 11.90
CA ALA A 78 17.82 20.19 10.96
C ALA A 78 17.46 18.74 10.59
N VAL A 79 18.47 17.90 10.34
CA VAL A 79 18.29 16.48 10.03
C VAL A 79 17.64 15.74 11.19
N GLU A 80 18.10 15.95 12.43
CA GLU A 80 17.52 15.31 13.61
C GLU A 80 16.08 15.74 13.87
N LEU A 81 15.79 17.04 13.80
CA LEU A 81 14.46 17.59 14.02
C LEU A 81 13.43 17.03 13.04
N ILE A 82 13.78 16.98 11.75
CA ILE A 82 12.91 16.41 10.71
C ILE A 82 12.73 14.92 10.96
N SER A 83 13.82 14.19 11.18
CA SER A 83 13.79 12.74 11.41
C SER A 83 12.85 12.37 12.55
N TYR A 84 13.03 12.97 13.73
CA TYR A 84 12.33 12.58 14.95
C TYR A 84 10.87 13.06 14.98
N ASN A 85 10.57 14.29 14.54
CA ASN A 85 9.18 14.75 14.52
C ASN A 85 8.34 13.97 13.50
N ASN A 86 8.87 13.69 12.30
CA ASN A 86 8.16 12.83 11.35
C ASN A 86 7.96 11.40 11.90
N ALA A 87 8.95 10.84 12.60
CA ALA A 87 8.80 9.51 13.21
C ALA A 87 7.67 9.44 14.26
N LEU A 88 7.48 10.50 15.05
CA LEU A 88 6.38 10.58 16.03
C LEU A 88 5.02 10.74 15.35
N VAL A 89 4.93 11.54 14.28
CA VAL A 89 3.71 11.67 13.49
C VAL A 89 3.34 10.32 12.85
N ASP A 90 4.31 9.61 12.27
CA ASP A 90 4.07 8.30 11.67
C ASP A 90 3.64 7.26 12.71
N LEU A 91 4.29 7.22 13.88
CA LEU A 91 3.88 6.32 14.97
C LEU A 91 2.43 6.58 15.42
N ALA A 92 2.03 7.85 15.55
CA ALA A 92 0.64 8.20 15.86
C ALA A 92 -0.32 7.74 14.74
N ASN A 93 0.01 8.00 13.48
CA ASN A 93 -0.81 7.57 12.35
C ASN A 93 -0.96 6.05 12.29
N ILE A 94 0.14 5.31 12.46
CA ILE A 94 0.12 3.83 12.43
C ILE A 94 -0.78 3.27 13.53
N THR A 95 -0.63 3.76 14.76
CA THR A 95 -1.34 3.23 15.94
C THR A 95 -2.82 3.60 15.99
N THR A 96 -3.19 4.70 15.34
CA THR A 96 -4.59 5.17 15.26
C THR A 96 -5.34 4.58 14.07
N ARG A 97 -4.69 4.43 12.90
CA ARG A 97 -5.36 4.05 11.64
C ARG A 97 -5.40 2.56 11.36
N TYR A 98 -4.40 1.80 11.82
CA TYR A 98 -4.29 0.36 11.49
C TYR A 98 -4.68 -0.54 12.66
N SER A 99 -4.95 -1.82 12.35
CA SER A 99 -5.13 -2.89 13.33
C SER A 99 -4.65 -4.23 12.78
N GLY A 100 -4.54 -5.23 13.66
CA GLY A 100 -4.18 -6.59 13.28
C GLY A 100 -2.83 -6.65 12.58
N TYR A 101 -2.76 -7.46 11.52
CA TYR A 101 -1.51 -7.70 10.80
C TYR A 101 -0.96 -6.48 10.07
N THR A 102 -1.83 -5.62 9.52
CA THR A 102 -1.38 -4.38 8.88
C THR A 102 -0.66 -3.47 9.87
N LEU A 103 -1.22 -3.29 11.08
CA LEU A 103 -0.54 -2.52 12.13
C LEU A 103 0.78 -3.17 12.51
N ALA A 104 0.80 -4.50 12.62
CA ALA A 104 1.99 -5.27 12.96
C ALA A 104 3.12 -5.09 11.93
N GLN A 105 2.78 -5.14 10.63
CA GLN A 105 3.72 -4.90 9.53
C GLN A 105 4.24 -3.46 9.55
N ALA A 106 3.34 -2.48 9.73
CA ALA A 106 3.72 -1.07 9.79
C ALA A 106 4.64 -0.78 10.98
N LEU A 107 4.31 -1.23 12.19
CA LEU A 107 5.20 -1.08 13.36
C LEU A 107 6.50 -1.85 13.20
N GLY A 108 6.48 -3.06 12.67
CA GLY A 108 7.69 -3.84 12.42
C GLY A 108 8.64 -3.09 11.47
N ARG A 109 8.10 -2.45 10.44
CA ARG A 109 8.87 -1.66 9.49
C ARG A 109 9.54 -0.44 10.13
N GLU A 110 8.84 0.29 11.00
CA GLU A 110 9.38 1.53 11.60
C GLU A 110 10.23 1.30 12.87
N LEU A 111 10.00 0.22 13.60
CA LEU A 111 10.69 -0.07 14.85
C LEU A 111 11.86 -1.06 14.67
N GLU A 112 11.72 -2.08 13.82
CA GLU A 112 12.66 -3.22 13.79
C GLU A 112 13.67 -3.17 12.65
N ASN A 113 13.47 -2.28 11.67
CA ASN A 113 14.38 -2.06 10.55
C ASN A 113 15.34 -0.90 10.85
N LYS A 114 16.53 -0.94 10.25
CA LYS A 114 17.51 0.15 10.34
C LYS A 114 17.46 0.99 9.04
N PRO A 115 17.64 2.32 9.12
CA PRO A 115 17.73 3.14 10.34
C PRO A 115 16.40 3.20 11.11
N CYS A 116 16.45 3.46 12.42
CA CYS A 116 15.27 3.55 13.29
C CYS A 116 15.30 4.85 14.10
N ALA A 117 14.57 5.87 13.64
CA ALA A 117 14.47 7.16 14.32
C ALA A 117 13.81 7.03 15.71
N LEU A 118 12.78 6.18 15.83
CA LEU A 118 12.10 5.88 17.09
C LEU A 118 13.02 5.21 18.13
N CYS A 119 14.06 4.51 17.69
CA CYS A 119 15.02 3.85 18.58
C CYS A 119 15.88 4.86 19.34
N ASP A 120 16.26 5.96 18.69
CA ASP A 120 17.05 7.03 19.30
C ASP A 120 16.23 7.80 20.37
N MET A 121 14.90 7.82 20.24
CA MET A 121 13.97 8.34 21.24
C MET A 121 13.55 7.31 22.29
N GLY A 122 14.13 6.10 22.29
CA GLY A 122 13.80 5.03 23.24
C GLY A 122 12.48 4.30 22.98
N LEU A 123 11.76 4.63 21.90
CA LEU A 123 10.49 4.02 21.52
C LEU A 123 10.67 2.73 20.69
N GLY A 124 11.88 2.45 20.21
CA GLY A 124 12.25 1.22 19.50
C GLY A 124 13.45 0.50 20.12
N PRO A 125 13.87 -0.67 19.58
CA PRO A 125 13.36 -1.31 18.37
C PRO A 125 12.19 -2.28 18.60
N ARG A 126 11.71 -2.43 19.84
CA ARG A 126 10.63 -3.37 20.17
C ARG A 126 9.30 -2.62 20.33
N PRO A 127 8.17 -3.18 19.86
CA PRO A 127 6.87 -2.54 20.02
C PRO A 127 6.52 -2.29 21.50
N GLU A 128 6.97 -3.15 22.41
CA GLU A 128 6.70 -3.00 23.84
C GLU A 128 7.25 -1.68 24.42
N ARG A 129 8.30 -1.10 23.80
CA ARG A 129 8.85 0.20 24.22
C ARG A 129 7.94 1.39 23.88
N THR A 130 6.98 1.20 22.99
CA THR A 130 5.99 2.23 22.63
C THR A 130 4.78 2.23 23.55
N PHE A 131 4.59 1.22 24.41
CA PHE A 131 3.30 1.02 25.10
C PHE A 131 2.91 2.13 26.06
N ASP A 132 3.86 2.64 26.84
CA ASP A 132 3.60 3.76 27.75
C ASP A 132 3.25 5.01 26.93
N TRP A 133 3.99 5.26 25.86
CA TRP A 133 3.71 6.36 24.94
C TRP A 133 2.33 6.24 24.29
N ILE A 134 1.96 5.05 23.82
CA ILE A 134 0.65 4.75 23.19
C ILE A 134 -0.49 4.91 24.20
N SER A 135 -0.26 4.52 25.46
CA SER A 135 -1.27 4.65 26.53
C SER A 135 -1.68 6.10 26.76
N VAL A 136 -0.74 7.03 26.60
CA VAL A 136 -0.95 8.46 26.74
C VAL A 136 -1.46 9.10 25.45
N ASN A 137 -0.88 8.74 24.31
CA ASN A 137 -1.04 9.51 23.07
C ASN A 137 -2.00 8.92 22.04
N ALA A 138 -2.42 7.66 22.17
CA ALA A 138 -3.20 6.97 21.13
C ALA A 138 -4.58 6.49 21.63
N SER A 139 -5.40 7.38 22.19
CA SER A 139 -6.85 7.20 22.42
C SER A 139 -7.30 5.82 22.92
N GLY A 140 -6.62 5.23 23.91
CA GLY A 140 -6.98 3.91 24.46
C GLY A 140 -6.70 2.71 23.55
N ARG A 141 -5.97 2.90 22.45
CA ARG A 141 -5.62 1.86 21.46
C ARG A 141 -4.59 0.85 21.95
N LEU A 142 -4.07 1.00 23.17
CA LEU A 142 -3.00 0.15 23.71
C LEU A 142 -3.32 -1.35 23.57
N ASN A 143 -4.53 -1.78 23.93
CA ASN A 143 -4.90 -3.19 23.84
C ASN A 143 -5.00 -3.68 22.38
N VAL A 144 -5.44 -2.82 21.46
CA VAL A 144 -5.46 -3.14 20.03
C VAL A 144 -4.03 -3.31 19.52
N VAL A 145 -3.12 -2.42 19.89
CA VAL A 145 -1.70 -2.50 19.52
C VAL A 145 -1.08 -3.79 20.09
N LYS A 146 -1.24 -4.06 21.39
CA LYS A 146 -0.69 -5.27 22.04
C LYS A 146 -1.14 -6.56 21.35
N ARG A 147 -2.44 -6.66 21.01
CA ARG A 147 -3.00 -7.79 20.27
C ARG A 147 -2.42 -7.89 18.86
N SER A 148 -2.33 -6.77 18.16
CA SER A 148 -1.81 -6.69 16.80
C SER A 148 -0.33 -7.09 16.73
N VAL A 149 0.51 -6.67 17.68
CA VAL A 149 1.92 -7.12 17.72
C VAL A 149 2.10 -8.49 18.38
N ARG A 150 1.00 -9.19 18.68
CA ARG A 150 0.96 -10.54 19.25
C ARG A 150 1.82 -10.66 20.51
N THR A 151 1.72 -9.70 21.44
CA THR A 151 2.43 -9.81 22.72
C THR A 151 1.97 -11.02 23.52
N TRP A 152 2.88 -11.61 24.30
CA TRP A 152 2.57 -12.82 25.09
C TRP A 152 1.26 -12.71 25.89
N ASP A 153 1.06 -11.60 26.61
CA ASP A 153 -0.11 -11.38 27.47
C ASP A 153 -1.43 -11.30 26.68
N THR A 154 -1.36 -11.10 25.35
CA THR A 154 -2.54 -11.02 24.48
C THR A 154 -2.82 -12.28 23.68
N LEU A 155 -1.95 -13.30 23.76
CA LEU A 155 -2.12 -14.54 23.01
C LEU A 155 -3.26 -15.41 23.57
N GLY A 156 -3.53 -15.29 24.87
CA GLY A 156 -4.49 -16.14 25.58
C GLY A 156 -3.94 -17.53 25.90
N PRO A 157 -4.62 -18.29 26.79
CA PRO A 157 -4.09 -19.52 27.38
C PRO A 157 -3.75 -20.59 26.34
N ILE A 158 -4.63 -20.80 25.35
CA ILE A 158 -4.44 -21.83 24.31
C ILE A 158 -3.12 -21.63 23.55
N ARG A 159 -2.85 -20.42 23.08
CA ARG A 159 -1.62 -20.10 22.35
C ARG A 159 -0.41 -20.14 23.28
N THR A 160 -0.51 -19.59 24.49
CA THR A 160 0.63 -19.57 25.44
C THR A 160 1.01 -20.97 25.92
N GLU A 161 0.04 -21.85 26.17
CA GLU A 161 0.30 -23.25 26.54
C GLU A 161 0.99 -24.01 25.40
N ALA A 162 0.49 -23.84 24.16
CA ALA A 162 1.09 -24.47 23.00
C ALA A 162 2.52 -23.98 22.71
N LEU A 163 2.78 -22.68 22.88
CA LEU A 163 4.11 -22.10 22.68
C LEU A 163 5.08 -22.39 23.84
N ALA A 164 4.57 -22.62 25.05
CA ALA A 164 5.39 -22.98 26.21
C ALA A 164 5.77 -24.47 26.22
N ALA A 165 4.97 -25.34 25.60
CA ALA A 165 5.23 -26.77 25.51
C ALA A 165 6.42 -27.10 24.60
N GLU A 166 7.02 -28.28 24.78
CA GLU A 166 8.03 -28.80 23.85
C GLU A 166 7.42 -29.11 22.47
N PRO A 167 8.14 -28.86 21.35
CA PRO A 167 9.55 -28.43 21.27
C PRO A 167 9.74 -26.90 21.24
N GLU A 168 8.70 -26.12 21.53
CA GLU A 168 8.69 -24.66 21.35
C GLU A 168 9.41 -23.91 22.48
N GLY A 169 9.09 -24.25 23.74
CA GLY A 169 9.81 -23.77 24.92
C GLY A 169 9.84 -22.25 25.11
N TYR A 170 8.86 -21.51 24.57
CA TYR A 170 8.83 -20.05 24.70
C TYR A 170 8.38 -19.61 26.10
N THR A 171 9.01 -18.54 26.58
CA THR A 171 8.58 -17.76 27.74
C THR A 171 8.09 -16.40 27.27
N LYS A 172 7.39 -15.65 28.14
CA LYS A 172 7.00 -14.27 27.88
C LYS A 172 8.17 -13.42 27.37
N ASP A 173 9.32 -13.53 28.03
CA ASP A 173 10.51 -12.77 27.70
C ASP A 173 11.14 -13.22 26.38
N SER A 174 11.24 -14.53 26.12
CA SER A 174 11.82 -15.01 24.86
C SER A 174 10.91 -14.73 23.67
N TRP A 175 9.59 -14.83 23.85
CA TRP A 175 8.59 -14.50 22.82
C TRP A 175 8.61 -13.02 22.45
N ASN A 176 8.52 -12.13 23.44
CA ASN A 176 8.51 -10.68 23.20
C ASN A 176 9.88 -10.16 22.69
N LYS A 177 10.96 -10.95 22.73
CA LYS A 177 12.23 -10.63 22.08
C LYS A 177 12.23 -10.91 20.57
N ILE A 178 11.29 -11.72 20.07
CA ILE A 178 11.15 -12.06 18.65
C ILE A 178 10.57 -10.86 17.90
N LYS A 179 11.07 -10.63 16.69
CA LYS A 179 10.54 -9.63 15.74
C LYS A 179 9.06 -9.88 15.42
N ILE A 180 8.27 -8.82 15.26
CA ILE A 180 6.82 -8.91 15.00
C ILE A 180 6.48 -9.84 13.84
N PRO A 181 7.09 -9.75 12.64
CA PRO A 181 6.76 -10.67 11.54
C PRO A 181 7.03 -12.15 11.85
N LYS A 182 8.04 -12.41 12.70
CA LYS A 182 8.40 -13.77 13.12
C LYS A 182 7.41 -14.35 14.13
N ARG A 183 6.78 -13.52 14.95
CA ARG A 183 5.66 -13.94 15.82
C ARG A 183 4.50 -14.47 14.98
N TYR A 184 4.11 -13.74 13.93
CA TYR A 184 3.08 -14.17 12.99
C TYR A 184 3.44 -15.44 12.23
N GLN A 185 4.68 -15.54 11.72
CA GLN A 185 5.15 -16.76 11.07
C GLN A 185 5.06 -17.98 12.00
N ARG A 186 5.42 -17.81 13.28
CA ARG A 186 5.37 -18.92 14.25
C ARG A 186 3.95 -19.34 14.56
N LEU A 187 3.04 -18.38 14.79
CA LEU A 187 1.62 -18.66 15.02
C LEU A 187 0.95 -19.31 13.81
N SER A 188 1.20 -18.81 12.60
CA SER A 188 0.67 -19.41 11.36
C SER A 188 1.16 -20.85 11.19
N ASN A 189 2.46 -21.12 11.38
CA ASN A 189 3.00 -22.49 11.31
C ASN A 189 2.38 -23.44 12.35
N TRP A 190 2.22 -22.97 13.60
CA TRP A 190 1.52 -23.72 14.63
C TRP A 190 0.06 -23.99 14.24
N ALA A 191 -0.64 -22.99 13.71
CA ALA A 191 -2.03 -23.10 13.33
C ALA A 191 -2.24 -24.07 12.16
N ARG A 192 -1.34 -24.08 11.17
CA ARG A 192 -1.31 -25.07 10.07
C ARG A 192 -1.18 -26.49 10.62
N ALA A 193 -0.16 -26.73 11.46
CA ALA A 193 0.08 -28.04 12.05
C ALA A 193 -1.09 -28.54 12.91
N ARG A 194 -1.71 -27.64 13.70
CA ARG A 194 -2.88 -27.99 14.50
C ARG A 194 -4.11 -28.26 13.64
N THR A 195 -4.29 -27.51 12.55
CA THR A 195 -5.36 -27.73 11.58
C THR A 195 -5.25 -29.11 10.93
N ASP A 196 -4.06 -29.48 10.44
CA ASP A 196 -3.85 -30.81 9.86
C ASP A 196 -4.14 -31.93 10.87
N LYS A 197 -3.72 -31.76 12.13
CA LYS A 197 -4.04 -32.71 13.19
C LYS A 197 -5.55 -32.82 13.44
N LEU A 198 -6.28 -31.72 13.50
CA LEU A 198 -7.74 -31.73 13.67
C LEU A 198 -8.45 -32.47 12.52
N VAL A 199 -8.00 -32.25 11.28
CA VAL A 199 -8.52 -32.94 10.10
C VAL A 199 -8.23 -34.44 10.16
N LEU A 200 -7.00 -34.83 10.53
CA LEU A 200 -6.58 -36.23 10.61
C LEU A 200 -7.30 -37.00 11.71
N ASP A 201 -7.41 -36.40 12.90
CA ASP A 201 -8.01 -37.05 14.08
C ASP A 201 -9.55 -37.06 14.01
N ASN A 202 -10.13 -36.40 13.00
CA ASN A 202 -11.58 -36.12 12.90
C ASN A 202 -12.12 -35.54 14.23
N GLU A 203 -11.26 -34.79 14.94
CA GLU A 203 -11.58 -34.19 16.23
C GLU A 203 -12.71 -33.20 16.01
N THR A 204 -13.73 -33.25 16.88
CA THR A 204 -14.77 -32.23 16.87
C THR A 204 -14.12 -30.93 17.34
N ALA A 205 -13.77 -30.05 16.39
CA ALA A 205 -13.06 -28.83 16.71
C ALA A 205 -13.93 -27.98 17.66
N MET A 206 -13.37 -27.60 18.82
CA MET A 206 -13.99 -26.62 19.70
C MET A 206 -14.10 -25.30 18.93
N SER A 207 -15.26 -24.65 18.97
CA SER A 207 -15.51 -23.38 18.25
C SER A 207 -14.40 -22.35 18.51
N ASP A 208 -13.93 -22.30 19.75
CA ASP A 208 -12.94 -21.34 20.23
C ASP A 208 -11.55 -21.62 19.65
N LEU A 209 -11.18 -22.91 19.53
CA LEU A 209 -9.91 -23.30 18.91
C LEU A 209 -9.94 -23.00 17.41
N THR A 210 -11.02 -23.34 16.71
CA THR A 210 -11.15 -23.03 15.27
C THR A 210 -11.01 -21.54 15.00
N TYR A 211 -11.68 -20.70 15.79
CA TYR A 211 -11.59 -19.26 15.67
C TYR A 211 -10.15 -18.75 15.89
N ILE A 212 -9.46 -19.24 16.93
CA ILE A 212 -8.05 -18.91 17.21
C ILE A 212 -7.13 -19.29 16.06
N LEU A 213 -7.31 -20.48 15.47
CA LEU A 213 -6.50 -20.94 14.35
C LEU A 213 -6.72 -20.08 13.10
N ILE A 214 -7.98 -19.73 12.81
CA ILE A 214 -8.31 -18.82 11.69
C ILE A 214 -7.66 -17.45 11.89
N GLU A 215 -7.65 -16.91 13.11
CA GLU A 215 -6.99 -15.62 13.41
C GLU A 215 -5.47 -15.63 13.17
N ASP A 216 -4.82 -16.81 13.28
CA ASP A 216 -3.37 -16.97 13.12
C ASP A 216 -2.97 -17.36 11.69
N LEU A 217 -3.91 -17.95 10.94
CA LEU A 217 -3.81 -18.26 9.52
C LEU A 217 -4.13 -17.01 8.70
N ILE A 218 -3.15 -16.13 8.49
CA ILE A 218 -3.31 -14.85 7.77
C ILE A 218 -2.19 -14.52 6.77
N LEU A 219 -1.17 -15.37 6.68
CA LEU A 219 -0.04 -15.21 5.78
C LEU A 219 -0.34 -15.81 4.40
N PRO A 220 0.42 -15.43 3.36
CA PRO A 220 0.31 -16.08 2.05
C PRO A 220 0.43 -17.61 2.17
N GLY A 221 -0.51 -18.33 1.53
CA GLY A 221 -0.62 -19.79 1.58
C GLY A 221 -1.45 -20.34 2.74
N ASP A 222 -1.99 -19.49 3.62
CA ASP A 222 -2.88 -19.92 4.70
C ASP A 222 -4.32 -20.22 4.24
N ASP A 223 -4.70 -19.83 3.02
CA ASP A 223 -6.05 -20.03 2.45
C ASP A 223 -6.52 -21.48 2.48
N GLU A 224 -5.64 -22.42 2.13
CA GLU A 224 -5.95 -23.86 2.13
C GLU A 224 -6.37 -24.33 3.53
N TYR A 225 -5.66 -23.89 4.56
CA TYR A 225 -5.91 -24.30 5.94
C TYR A 225 -7.17 -23.64 6.51
N ARG A 226 -7.45 -22.38 6.13
CA ARG A 226 -8.73 -21.75 6.44
C ARG A 226 -9.91 -22.50 5.80
N GLY A 227 -9.73 -22.99 4.57
CA GLY A 227 -10.69 -23.87 3.89
C GLY A 227 -10.96 -25.15 4.70
N LYS A 228 -9.90 -25.88 5.07
CA LYS A 228 -10.00 -27.10 5.91
C LYS A 228 -10.79 -26.86 7.21
N LEU A 229 -10.51 -25.76 7.91
CA LEU A 229 -11.22 -25.40 9.15
C LEU A 229 -12.70 -25.06 8.92
N THR A 230 -13.00 -24.38 7.81
CA THR A 230 -14.37 -24.04 7.41
C THR A 230 -15.19 -25.31 7.10
N ASP A 231 -14.58 -26.28 6.44
CA ASP A 231 -15.20 -27.57 6.13
C ASP A 231 -15.50 -28.38 7.39
N LEU A 232 -14.55 -28.42 8.35
CA LEU A 232 -14.76 -29.04 9.66
C LEU A 232 -15.93 -28.38 10.42
N GLY A 233 -16.05 -27.06 10.36
CA GLY A 233 -17.18 -26.31 10.95
C GLY A 233 -18.52 -26.60 10.27
N SER A 234 -18.53 -26.67 8.94
CA SER A 234 -19.74 -26.90 8.13
C SER A 234 -20.24 -28.34 8.22
N ALA A 235 -19.34 -29.32 8.32
CA ALA A 235 -19.67 -30.73 8.55
C ALA A 235 -20.43 -30.94 9.88
N ARG A 236 -20.13 -30.12 10.90
CA ARG A 236 -20.86 -30.10 12.18
C ARG A 236 -22.28 -29.53 12.04
N ALA A 237 -22.45 -28.39 11.37
CA ALA A 237 -23.77 -27.81 11.15
C ALA A 237 -24.69 -28.77 10.37
N ALA A 238 -24.13 -29.52 9.41
CA ALA A 238 -24.84 -30.55 8.67
C ALA A 238 -25.15 -31.82 9.50
N SER A 239 -24.26 -32.23 10.41
CA SER A 239 -24.44 -33.42 11.26
C SER A 239 -25.41 -33.17 12.43
N GLU A 240 -25.38 -31.98 13.05
CA GLU A 240 -26.35 -31.55 14.07
C GLU A 240 -27.76 -31.40 13.46
N LYS A 241 -27.88 -30.85 12.25
CA LYS A 241 -29.18 -30.76 11.55
C LYS A 241 -29.73 -32.14 11.17
N LYS A 242 -28.87 -33.06 10.71
CA LYS A 242 -29.25 -34.46 10.45
C LYS A 242 -29.63 -35.21 11.73
N SER A 243 -28.97 -34.97 12.86
CA SER A 243 -29.30 -35.66 14.12
C SER A 243 -30.62 -35.16 14.72
N LEU A 244 -30.86 -33.84 14.70
CA LEU A 244 -32.11 -33.24 15.17
C LEU A 244 -33.30 -33.70 14.32
N ASP A 245 -33.14 -33.74 12.99
CA ASP A 245 -34.18 -34.24 12.08
C ASP A 245 -34.42 -35.75 12.21
N ARG A 246 -33.39 -36.53 12.56
CA ARG A 246 -33.51 -37.98 12.77
C ARG A 246 -34.17 -38.29 14.11
N ILE A 247 -33.85 -37.55 15.16
CA ILE A 247 -34.49 -37.63 16.49
C ILE A 247 -35.94 -37.16 16.42
N THR A 248 -36.22 -36.06 15.71
CA THR A 248 -37.58 -35.54 15.54
C THR A 248 -38.45 -36.47 14.70
N ARG A 249 -37.89 -37.10 13.64
CA ARG A 249 -38.60 -38.14 12.88
C ARG A 249 -38.83 -39.41 13.71
N ALA A 250 -37.81 -39.91 14.41
CA ALA A 250 -37.96 -41.07 15.28
C ALA A 250 -38.99 -40.86 16.40
N GLY A 251 -39.04 -39.65 16.99
CA GLY A 251 -40.04 -39.27 17.99
C GLY A 251 -41.48 -39.24 17.44
N ARG A 252 -41.69 -38.75 16.20
CA ARG A 252 -43.01 -38.78 15.54
C ARG A 252 -43.43 -40.20 15.15
N THR A 253 -42.50 -41.02 14.67
CA THR A 253 -42.73 -42.44 14.34
C THR A 253 -43.09 -43.25 15.58
N ALA A 254 -42.40 -43.04 16.71
CA ALA A 254 -42.70 -43.73 17.96
C ALA A 254 -44.05 -43.31 18.58
N ALA A 255 -44.42 -42.03 18.47
CA ALA A 255 -45.72 -41.54 18.92
C ALA A 255 -46.88 -42.09 18.05
N GLY A 256 -46.70 -42.19 16.73
CA GLY A 256 -47.71 -42.71 15.81
C GLY A 256 -47.99 -44.21 15.95
N LEU A 257 -47.05 -44.98 16.51
CA LEU A 257 -47.18 -46.43 16.71
C LEU A 257 -47.84 -46.83 18.05
N LYS A 258 -47.89 -45.91 19.03
CA LYS A 258 -48.23 -46.23 20.43
C LYS A 258 -49.68 -46.70 20.64
N ASP A 259 -50.60 -46.27 19.77
CA ASP A 259 -52.03 -46.59 19.88
C ASP A 259 -52.57 -47.42 18.69
N GLN A 260 -51.69 -47.95 17.84
CA GLN A 260 -52.08 -48.77 16.68
C GLN A 260 -52.07 -50.27 17.02
N SER A 261 -52.97 -51.03 16.38
CA SER A 261 -52.98 -52.49 16.44
C SER A 261 -51.71 -53.08 15.82
N THR A 262 -51.37 -54.33 16.12
CA THR A 262 -50.17 -54.99 15.60
C THR A 262 -50.11 -55.03 14.07
N SER A 263 -51.27 -55.09 13.38
CA SER A 263 -51.30 -54.97 11.90
C SER A 263 -51.11 -53.53 11.44
N GLY A 264 -51.68 -52.54 12.13
CA GLY A 264 -51.47 -51.12 11.83
C GLY A 264 -50.01 -50.69 12.02
N GLN A 265 -49.35 -51.20 13.06
CA GLN A 265 -47.92 -50.99 13.28
C GLN A 265 -47.07 -51.58 12.14
N LYS A 266 -47.45 -52.76 11.63
CA LYS A 266 -46.76 -53.39 10.49
C LYS A 266 -46.95 -52.59 9.19
N ASP A 267 -48.19 -52.22 8.85
CA ASP A 267 -48.47 -51.44 7.63
C ASP A 267 -47.80 -50.06 7.66
N TYR A 268 -47.75 -49.41 8.84
CA TYR A 268 -47.06 -48.13 9.02
C TYR A 268 -45.54 -48.27 8.85
N LEU A 269 -44.93 -49.33 9.37
CA LEU A 269 -43.50 -49.58 9.20
C LEU A 269 -43.16 -49.95 7.75
N ASP A 270 -43.95 -50.82 7.12
CA ASP A 270 -43.76 -51.24 5.73
C ASP A 270 -43.89 -50.02 4.77
N THR A 271 -44.86 -49.13 4.99
CA THR A 271 -45.01 -47.91 4.15
C THR A 271 -43.98 -46.81 4.44
N THR A 272 -43.49 -46.69 5.67
CA THR A 272 -42.53 -45.63 6.05
C THR A 272 -41.11 -45.93 5.60
N PHE A 273 -40.71 -47.21 5.54
CA PHE A 273 -39.34 -47.61 5.24
C PHE A 273 -39.13 -48.15 3.81
N ASP A 274 -40.15 -48.68 3.12
CA ASP A 274 -40.00 -49.21 1.75
C ASP A 274 -40.17 -48.17 0.62
N ARG A 275 -40.56 -46.92 0.93
CA ARG A 275 -40.64 -45.82 -0.06
C ARG A 275 -39.31 -45.06 -0.30
N ALA A 276 -38.16 -45.64 0.06
CA ALA A 276 -36.86 -45.02 -0.16
C ALA A 276 -36.31 -45.13 -1.61
N ALA A 277 -37.04 -45.76 -2.54
CA ALA A 277 -36.61 -45.91 -3.94
C ALA A 277 -37.72 -45.58 -4.94
N THR A 278 -37.98 -44.30 -5.19
CA THR A 278 -38.63 -43.81 -6.43
C THR A 278 -38.22 -42.35 -6.66
N GLY A 279 -37.02 -42.15 -7.18
CA GLY A 279 -36.58 -40.87 -7.71
C GLY A 279 -37.37 -40.57 -8.99
N GLY A 280 -38.18 -39.52 -8.95
CA GLY A 280 -38.98 -39.05 -10.07
C GLY A 280 -38.10 -38.69 -11.27
N GLY A 281 -38.52 -39.16 -12.44
CA GLY A 281 -37.94 -38.79 -13.71
C GLY A 281 -38.13 -37.29 -13.94
N ASP A 282 -37.01 -36.60 -14.04
CA ASP A 282 -36.96 -35.25 -14.55
C ASP A 282 -37.20 -35.32 -16.07
N THR A 283 -38.26 -34.66 -16.52
CA THR A 283 -38.61 -34.57 -17.93
C THR A 283 -37.56 -33.68 -18.61
N GLY A 284 -36.53 -34.33 -19.15
CA GLY A 284 -35.49 -33.70 -19.96
C GLY A 284 -36.09 -33.00 -21.18
N VAL A 285 -36.27 -31.69 -21.06
CA VAL A 285 -36.23 -30.79 -22.20
C VAL A 285 -34.82 -30.96 -22.81
N PRO A 286 -34.67 -31.16 -24.13
CA PRO A 286 -33.35 -31.24 -24.75
C PRO A 286 -32.59 -29.94 -24.49
N GLY A 287 -31.70 -29.97 -23.51
CA GLY A 287 -30.78 -28.89 -23.24
C GLY A 287 -29.96 -28.68 -24.51
N VAL A 288 -30.09 -27.50 -25.10
CA VAL A 288 -29.04 -26.94 -25.93
C VAL A 288 -27.78 -27.07 -25.09
N SER A 289 -26.84 -27.92 -25.50
CA SER A 289 -25.55 -27.98 -24.84
C SER A 289 -24.96 -26.58 -24.98
N GLU A 290 -24.95 -25.81 -23.89
CA GLU A 290 -24.11 -24.63 -23.80
C GLU A 290 -22.72 -25.13 -24.18
N ARG A 291 -22.23 -24.69 -25.34
CA ARG A 291 -20.86 -24.99 -25.74
C ARG A 291 -19.99 -24.46 -24.61
N THR A 292 -19.34 -25.35 -23.87
CA THR A 292 -18.43 -24.98 -22.81
C THR A 292 -17.35 -24.09 -23.41
N PHE A 293 -17.31 -22.83 -23.01
CA PHE A 293 -16.22 -21.93 -23.39
C PHE A 293 -14.95 -22.40 -22.69
N THR A 294 -13.88 -22.65 -23.46
CA THR A 294 -12.56 -22.96 -22.92
C THR A 294 -11.71 -21.69 -22.96
N PRO A 295 -11.34 -21.12 -21.80
CA PRO A 295 -10.51 -19.91 -21.75
C PRO A 295 -9.15 -20.18 -22.39
N VAL A 296 -8.68 -19.23 -23.21
CA VAL A 296 -7.34 -19.26 -23.82
C VAL A 296 -6.59 -18.01 -23.35
N PRO A 297 -5.45 -18.14 -22.66
CA PRO A 297 -4.67 -16.99 -22.23
C PRO A 297 -3.98 -16.32 -23.42
N ILE A 298 -3.81 -15.00 -23.35
CA ILE A 298 -3.09 -14.24 -24.36
C ILE A 298 -1.61 -14.65 -24.42
N ASP A 299 -1.10 -14.86 -25.64
CA ASP A 299 0.30 -15.19 -25.86
C ASP A 299 1.19 -13.94 -25.99
N ASN A 300 2.51 -14.14 -25.98
CA ASN A 300 3.48 -13.05 -26.10
C ASN A 300 3.40 -12.27 -27.44
N LYS A 301 2.96 -12.91 -28.52
CA LYS A 301 2.81 -12.26 -29.83
C LYS A 301 1.59 -11.34 -29.82
N GLN A 302 0.47 -11.84 -29.33
CA GLN A 302 -0.78 -11.12 -29.16
C GLN A 302 -0.63 -9.95 -28.18
N ALA A 303 0.08 -10.14 -27.07
CA ALA A 303 0.34 -9.06 -26.11
C ALA A 303 1.17 -7.92 -26.73
N ARG A 304 2.15 -8.23 -27.58
CA ARG A 304 2.90 -7.21 -28.35
C ARG A 304 2.01 -6.49 -29.35
N GLU A 305 1.15 -7.20 -30.06
CA GLU A 305 0.18 -6.59 -30.99
C GLU A 305 -0.81 -5.70 -30.26
N LEU A 306 -1.31 -6.11 -29.10
CA LEU A 306 -2.17 -5.31 -28.26
C LEU A 306 -1.47 -4.02 -27.79
N SER A 307 -0.19 -4.12 -27.40
CA SER A 307 0.62 -2.99 -26.95
C SER A 307 0.69 -1.86 -27.99
N THR A 308 0.84 -2.20 -29.29
CA THR A 308 0.93 -1.19 -30.35
C THR A 308 -0.40 -0.57 -30.73
N ARG A 309 -1.52 -1.25 -30.44
CA ARG A 309 -2.88 -0.79 -30.77
C ARG A 309 -3.52 0.03 -29.66
N MET A 310 -3.19 -0.25 -28.40
CA MET A 310 -3.87 0.34 -27.25
C MET A 310 -3.53 1.82 -27.03
N GLY A 311 -2.29 2.24 -27.25
CA GLY A 311 -1.91 3.63 -27.08
C GLY A 311 -0.52 3.95 -27.61
N THR A 312 -0.36 5.10 -28.24
CA THR A 312 0.93 5.63 -28.70
C THR A 312 0.99 7.15 -28.55
N VAL A 313 2.20 7.68 -28.37
CA VAL A 313 2.47 9.11 -28.40
C VAL A 313 3.24 9.44 -29.68
N THR A 314 2.58 10.11 -30.61
CA THR A 314 3.16 10.54 -31.89
C THR A 314 3.02 12.05 -32.03
N ASP A 315 4.11 12.74 -32.38
CA ASP A 315 4.15 14.21 -32.53
C ASP A 315 3.61 14.97 -31.31
N GLY A 316 3.87 14.43 -30.11
CA GLY A 316 3.40 15.01 -28.85
C GLY A 316 1.89 14.92 -28.67
N LYS A 317 1.23 13.92 -29.27
CA LYS A 317 -0.19 13.61 -29.05
C LYS A 317 -0.35 12.15 -28.63
N PHE A 318 -0.98 11.94 -27.48
CA PHE A 318 -1.40 10.61 -27.06
C PHE A 318 -2.66 10.19 -27.82
N THR A 319 -2.62 9.05 -28.50
CA THR A 319 -3.68 8.53 -29.38
C THR A 319 -3.84 7.02 -29.18
N GLY A 320 -4.96 6.45 -29.64
CA GLY A 320 -5.31 5.03 -29.48
C GLY A 320 -6.50 4.83 -28.54
N TYR A 321 -6.91 3.58 -28.31
CA TYR A 321 -8.11 3.27 -27.52
C TYR A 321 -8.02 3.75 -26.06
N LEU A 322 -6.83 3.70 -25.45
CA LEU A 322 -6.63 4.22 -24.09
C LEU A 322 -6.75 5.74 -24.03
N ALA A 323 -6.24 6.46 -25.05
CA ALA A 323 -6.38 7.91 -25.14
C ALA A 323 -7.85 8.33 -25.32
N ASP A 324 -8.59 7.62 -26.17
CA ASP A 324 -10.03 7.81 -26.38
C ASP A 324 -10.80 7.61 -25.07
N GLU A 325 -10.49 6.54 -24.33
CA GLU A 325 -11.16 6.20 -23.07
C GLU A 325 -10.80 7.18 -21.96
N MET A 326 -9.57 7.69 -21.89
CA MET A 326 -9.16 8.67 -20.86
C MET A 326 -9.85 10.03 -21.02
N LYS A 327 -10.15 10.42 -22.25
CA LYS A 327 -10.63 11.75 -22.60
C LYS A 327 -11.91 12.16 -21.85
N GLY A 328 -11.97 13.44 -21.50
CA GLY A 328 -13.17 14.08 -20.96
C GLY A 328 -13.35 13.88 -19.46
N THR A 329 -12.33 13.37 -18.78
CA THR A 329 -12.28 13.32 -17.31
C THR A 329 -11.12 14.19 -16.83
N LYS A 330 -11.22 14.78 -15.64
CA LYS A 330 -10.15 15.60 -15.06
C LYS A 330 -8.84 14.82 -14.96
N ALA A 331 -8.90 13.59 -14.45
CA ALA A 331 -7.73 12.72 -14.31
C ALA A 331 -7.14 12.33 -15.68
N GLY A 332 -7.97 11.91 -16.62
CA GLY A 332 -7.53 11.48 -17.94
C GLY A 332 -7.01 12.64 -18.81
N ASP A 333 -7.60 13.82 -18.71
CA ASP A 333 -7.15 15.03 -19.41
C ASP A 333 -5.81 15.51 -18.84
N GLU A 334 -5.61 15.47 -17.51
CA GLU A 334 -4.34 15.83 -16.86
C GLU A 334 -3.19 14.89 -17.31
N LEU A 335 -3.45 13.59 -17.43
CA LEU A 335 -2.46 12.61 -17.91
C LEU A 335 -2.25 12.66 -19.43
N THR A 336 -3.29 12.98 -20.20
CA THR A 336 -3.14 13.22 -21.64
C THR A 336 -2.26 14.45 -21.87
N ALA A 337 -2.46 15.53 -21.11
CA ALA A 337 -1.63 16.73 -21.18
C ALA A 337 -0.16 16.45 -20.83
N PHE A 338 0.10 15.57 -19.86
CA PHE A 338 1.46 15.15 -19.49
C PHE A 338 2.27 14.62 -20.68
N PHE A 339 1.68 13.77 -21.53
CA PHE A 339 2.33 13.24 -22.75
C PHE A 339 2.63 14.31 -23.81
N THR A 340 2.03 15.50 -23.69
CA THR A 340 2.22 16.63 -24.62
C THR A 340 3.09 17.75 -24.02
N ASP A 341 3.46 17.64 -22.75
CA ASP A 341 4.21 18.68 -22.04
C ASP A 341 5.65 18.79 -22.57
N LYS A 342 6.01 19.98 -23.06
CA LYS A 342 7.32 20.25 -23.66
C LYS A 342 8.47 20.19 -22.66
N ASN A 343 8.21 20.49 -21.38
CA ASN A 343 9.24 20.45 -20.33
C ASN A 343 9.66 19.01 -20.03
N TYR A 344 8.70 18.08 -20.02
CA TYR A 344 9.01 16.65 -19.85
C TYR A 344 9.53 16.02 -21.15
N ALA A 345 9.04 16.46 -22.31
CA ALA A 345 9.52 15.99 -23.62
C ALA A 345 11.01 16.30 -23.82
N ALA A 346 11.47 17.49 -23.42
CA ALA A 346 12.89 17.86 -23.48
C ALA A 346 13.81 16.92 -22.66
N LYS A 347 13.26 16.23 -21.66
CA LYS A 347 13.97 15.25 -20.81
C LYS A 347 13.66 13.79 -21.19
N GLY A 348 12.80 13.57 -22.19
CA GLY A 348 12.33 12.24 -22.59
C GLY A 348 11.70 11.46 -21.44
N THR A 349 10.99 12.14 -20.53
CA THR A 349 10.35 11.50 -19.35
C THR A 349 8.85 11.26 -19.53
N ASN A 350 8.23 11.90 -20.51
CA ASN A 350 6.83 11.69 -20.90
C ASN A 350 6.68 10.88 -22.20
N THR A 351 7.64 10.02 -22.53
CA THR A 351 7.46 9.07 -23.64
C THR A 351 6.60 7.89 -23.18
N LEU A 352 5.59 7.49 -23.94
CA LEU A 352 4.85 6.28 -23.65
C LEU A 352 5.55 5.06 -24.25
N LYS A 353 6.01 4.15 -23.38
CA LYS A 353 6.33 2.77 -23.75
C LYS A 353 5.34 1.85 -23.05
N LEU A 354 4.24 1.56 -23.74
CA LEU A 354 3.20 0.65 -23.22
C LEU A 354 3.57 -0.80 -23.54
N LYS A 355 3.45 -1.68 -22.55
CA LYS A 355 3.65 -3.11 -22.71
C LYS A 355 2.54 -3.91 -22.03
N PHE A 356 2.00 -4.88 -22.73
CA PHE A 356 1.23 -5.96 -22.10
C PHE A 356 2.16 -7.13 -21.89
N GLU A 357 2.28 -7.59 -20.65
CA GLU A 357 3.12 -8.73 -20.31
C GLU A 357 2.61 -9.46 -19.07
N LYS A 358 2.97 -10.74 -18.95
CA LYS A 358 2.65 -11.51 -17.76
C LYS A 358 3.58 -11.08 -16.62
N GLY A 359 2.99 -10.73 -15.47
CA GLY A 359 3.77 -10.47 -14.25
C GLY A 359 4.49 -11.72 -13.74
N GLU A 360 5.67 -11.55 -13.17
CA GLU A 360 6.48 -12.63 -12.59
C GLU A 360 7.01 -12.23 -11.21
N GLY A 361 7.27 -13.20 -10.34
CA GLY A 361 7.80 -12.94 -9.00
C GLY A 361 6.94 -11.95 -8.21
N ALA A 362 7.50 -10.80 -7.84
CA ALA A 362 6.82 -9.76 -7.08
C ALA A 362 5.67 -9.08 -7.85
N THR A 363 5.68 -9.12 -9.19
CA THR A 363 4.62 -8.52 -10.03
C THR A 363 3.58 -9.52 -10.50
N ALA A 364 3.68 -10.81 -10.12
CA ALA A 364 2.75 -11.85 -10.58
C ALA A 364 1.28 -11.53 -10.30
N ASN A 365 1.00 -10.86 -9.19
CA ASN A 365 -0.35 -10.45 -8.76
C ASN A 365 -0.61 -8.95 -8.94
N ALA A 366 0.34 -8.20 -9.53
CA ALA A 366 0.14 -6.78 -9.80
C ALA A 366 -0.72 -6.61 -11.04
N LEU A 367 -1.62 -5.62 -11.05
CA LEU A 367 -2.48 -5.32 -12.21
C LEU A 367 -1.71 -4.54 -13.30
N GLY A 368 -0.70 -3.78 -12.89
CA GLY A 368 0.28 -3.11 -13.73
C GLY A 368 1.50 -2.72 -12.91
N TRP A 369 2.49 -2.13 -13.57
CA TRP A 369 3.61 -1.47 -12.91
C TRP A 369 4.29 -0.45 -13.84
N TRP A 370 4.80 0.62 -13.25
CA TRP A 370 5.74 1.53 -13.89
C TRP A 370 7.19 1.10 -13.61
N ASP A 371 7.93 0.77 -14.67
CA ASP A 371 9.37 0.57 -14.63
C ASP A 371 10.07 1.88 -15.00
N SER A 372 10.51 2.64 -14.00
CA SER A 372 11.18 3.92 -14.21
C SER A 372 12.55 3.77 -14.89
N SER A 373 13.24 2.63 -14.74
CA SER A 373 14.54 2.40 -15.37
C SER A 373 14.41 2.22 -16.88
N ASN A 374 13.43 1.44 -17.32
CA ASN A 374 13.15 1.25 -18.75
C ASN A 374 12.22 2.32 -19.32
N LYS A 375 11.61 3.13 -18.43
CA LYS A 375 10.55 4.09 -18.72
C LYS A 375 9.36 3.42 -19.40
N THR A 376 8.92 2.29 -18.84
CA THR A 376 7.89 1.42 -19.40
C THR A 376 6.68 1.36 -18.48
N THR A 377 5.49 1.60 -19.04
CA THR A 377 4.22 1.32 -18.39
C THR A 377 3.78 -0.08 -18.80
N SER A 378 3.75 -1.01 -17.84
CA SER A 378 3.32 -2.39 -18.07
C SER A 378 1.91 -2.62 -17.52
N VAL A 379 1.07 -3.28 -18.31
CA VAL A 379 -0.24 -3.79 -17.91
C VAL A 379 -0.16 -5.32 -17.88
N ASN A 380 -0.58 -5.92 -16.76
CA ASN A 380 -0.52 -7.37 -16.61
C ASN A 380 -1.54 -8.03 -17.57
N THR A 381 -1.10 -9.04 -18.32
CA THR A 381 -1.97 -9.76 -19.26
C THR A 381 -3.15 -10.46 -18.59
N SER A 382 -3.08 -10.74 -17.28
CA SER A 382 -4.21 -11.29 -16.52
C SER A 382 -5.47 -10.43 -16.62
N LEU A 383 -5.35 -9.09 -16.70
CA LEU A 383 -6.51 -8.22 -16.92
C LEU A 383 -7.17 -8.44 -18.30
N VAL A 384 -6.38 -8.75 -19.31
CA VAL A 384 -6.88 -9.05 -20.66
C VAL A 384 -7.52 -10.43 -20.69
N ASP A 385 -6.89 -11.40 -20.03
CA ASP A 385 -7.42 -12.75 -19.87
C ASP A 385 -8.77 -12.75 -19.13
N ASP A 386 -8.88 -11.95 -18.05
CA ASP A 386 -10.13 -11.77 -17.29
C ASP A 386 -11.25 -11.20 -18.16
N TYR A 387 -10.96 -10.17 -18.96
CA TYR A 387 -11.93 -9.60 -19.89
C TYR A 387 -12.37 -10.63 -20.95
N CYS A 388 -11.43 -11.35 -21.55
CA CYS A 388 -11.73 -12.42 -22.51
C CYS A 388 -12.61 -13.52 -21.90
N LEU A 389 -12.34 -13.89 -20.64
CA LEU A 389 -13.13 -14.85 -19.88
C LEU A 389 -14.56 -14.35 -19.63
N GLU A 390 -14.71 -13.13 -19.13
CA GLU A 390 -16.01 -12.52 -18.83
C GLU A 390 -16.90 -12.44 -20.07
N HIS A 391 -16.32 -12.06 -21.21
CA HIS A 391 -17.02 -11.93 -22.47
C HIS A 391 -17.10 -13.22 -23.31
N ARG A 392 -16.53 -14.33 -22.80
CA ARG A 392 -16.48 -15.63 -23.49
C ARG A 392 -15.91 -15.55 -24.91
N ILE A 393 -14.81 -14.81 -25.07
CA ILE A 393 -14.08 -14.64 -26.34
C ILE A 393 -12.61 -15.06 -26.20
N THR A 394 -11.98 -15.49 -27.30
CA THR A 394 -10.53 -15.75 -27.32
C THR A 394 -9.73 -14.46 -27.58
N PRO A 395 -8.43 -14.42 -27.25
CA PRO A 395 -7.57 -13.29 -27.59
C PRO A 395 -7.54 -12.98 -29.10
N GLU A 396 -7.63 -13.98 -29.97
CA GLU A 396 -7.72 -13.77 -31.42
C GLU A 396 -9.01 -13.06 -31.82
N GLN A 397 -10.14 -13.46 -31.23
CA GLN A 397 -11.43 -12.80 -31.46
C GLN A 397 -11.44 -11.36 -30.95
N MET A 398 -10.80 -11.12 -29.80
CA MET A 398 -10.62 -9.79 -29.23
C MET A 398 -9.78 -8.90 -30.16
N LEU A 399 -8.62 -9.37 -30.62
CA LEU A 399 -7.77 -8.61 -31.54
C LEU A 399 -8.43 -8.37 -32.92
N ALA A 400 -9.32 -9.25 -33.35
CA ALA A 400 -10.05 -9.10 -34.62
C ALA A 400 -11.23 -8.10 -34.56
N SER A 401 -11.61 -7.61 -33.38
CA SER A 401 -12.81 -6.79 -33.17
C SER A 401 -12.50 -5.42 -32.55
N GLU A 402 -12.83 -4.36 -33.28
CA GLU A 402 -12.74 -2.98 -32.78
C GLU A 402 -13.59 -2.75 -31.52
N GLU A 403 -14.74 -3.40 -31.43
CA GLU A 403 -15.62 -3.34 -30.25
C GLU A 403 -14.93 -3.97 -29.03
N HIS A 404 -14.33 -5.15 -29.20
CA HIS A 404 -13.64 -5.82 -28.09
C HIS A 404 -12.37 -5.08 -27.67
N LEU A 405 -11.65 -4.44 -28.60
CA LEU A 405 -10.49 -3.62 -28.25
C LEU A 405 -10.89 -2.37 -27.45
N ARG A 406 -12.02 -1.73 -27.80
CA ARG A 406 -12.58 -0.65 -26.98
C ARG A 406 -13.04 -1.15 -25.61
N GLY A 407 -13.61 -2.35 -25.54
CA GLY A 407 -13.99 -2.98 -24.28
C GLY A 407 -12.79 -3.30 -23.39
N VAL A 408 -11.71 -3.91 -23.95
CA VAL A 408 -10.45 -4.12 -23.23
C VAL A 408 -9.87 -2.80 -22.76
N ALA A 409 -9.82 -1.78 -23.62
CA ALA A 409 -9.33 -0.46 -23.25
C ALA A 409 -10.13 0.11 -22.07
N ARG A 410 -11.46 0.05 -22.09
CA ARG A 410 -12.32 0.44 -20.96
C ARG A 410 -11.97 -0.33 -19.68
N TYR A 411 -11.88 -1.66 -19.78
CA TYR A 411 -11.63 -2.54 -18.65
C TYR A 411 -10.31 -2.21 -17.93
N ILE A 412 -9.26 -1.91 -18.70
CA ILE A 412 -7.89 -1.67 -18.20
C ILE A 412 -7.54 -0.20 -17.96
N THR A 413 -8.28 0.76 -18.53
CA THR A 413 -7.91 2.18 -18.45
C THR A 413 -7.70 2.68 -17.02
N PRO A 414 -8.48 2.29 -16.00
CA PRO A 414 -8.19 2.70 -14.64
C PRO A 414 -6.80 2.26 -14.15
N ASN A 415 -6.34 1.06 -14.53
CA ASN A 415 -4.97 0.61 -14.24
C ASN A 415 -3.94 1.42 -15.02
N PHE A 416 -4.19 1.69 -16.30
CA PHE A 416 -3.29 2.53 -17.10
C PHE A 416 -3.17 3.95 -16.53
N VAL A 417 -4.26 4.55 -16.05
CA VAL A 417 -4.28 5.83 -15.33
C VAL A 417 -3.39 5.76 -14.10
N HIS A 418 -3.52 4.71 -13.29
CA HIS A 418 -2.68 4.49 -12.09
C HIS A 418 -1.19 4.46 -12.44
N GLU A 419 -0.78 3.62 -13.38
CA GLU A 419 0.65 3.49 -13.75
C GLU A 419 1.20 4.74 -14.43
N THR A 420 0.37 5.46 -15.21
CA THR A 420 0.78 6.72 -15.83
C THR A 420 0.99 7.82 -14.78
N VAL A 421 0.29 7.78 -13.64
CA VAL A 421 0.56 8.69 -12.52
C VAL A 421 1.96 8.40 -11.95
N HIS A 422 2.36 7.15 -11.81
CA HIS A 422 3.74 6.82 -11.41
C HIS A 422 4.79 7.31 -12.40
N GLN A 423 4.53 7.18 -13.70
CA GLN A 423 5.39 7.79 -14.72
C GLN A 423 5.49 9.31 -14.54
N ARG A 424 4.37 9.99 -14.32
CA ARG A 424 4.34 11.44 -14.12
C ARG A 424 5.05 11.86 -12.83
N GLN A 425 4.90 11.11 -11.75
CA GLN A 425 5.60 11.35 -10.48
C GLN A 425 7.12 11.26 -10.66
N ASP A 426 7.60 10.23 -11.37
CA ASP A 426 9.02 10.07 -11.69
C ASP A 426 9.53 11.21 -12.59
N ALA A 427 8.78 11.54 -13.65
CA ALA A 427 9.08 12.67 -14.53
C ALA A 427 9.15 14.00 -13.75
N TRP A 428 8.22 14.24 -12.82
CA TRP A 428 8.21 15.41 -11.94
C TRP A 428 9.43 15.44 -11.02
N ALA A 429 9.81 14.32 -10.41
CA ALA A 429 10.97 14.23 -9.54
C ALA A 429 12.26 14.56 -10.30
N LEU A 430 12.46 13.94 -11.47
CA LEU A 430 13.58 14.23 -12.37
C LEU A 430 13.57 15.69 -12.83
N ALA A 431 12.39 16.24 -13.13
CA ALA A 431 12.27 17.62 -13.57
C ALA A 431 12.73 18.61 -12.50
N ASN A 432 12.53 18.26 -11.22
CA ASN A 432 12.86 19.05 -10.06
C ASN A 432 14.21 18.67 -9.41
N GLY A 433 15.01 17.81 -10.05
CA GLY A 433 16.33 17.42 -9.54
C GLY A 433 16.27 16.64 -8.24
N LEU A 434 15.20 15.86 -8.04
CA LEU A 434 15.03 14.96 -6.90
C LEU A 434 15.55 13.55 -7.23
N ASP A 435 16.67 13.47 -7.96
CA ASP A 435 17.26 12.21 -8.39
C ASP A 435 18.39 11.77 -7.42
N TYR A 436 18.06 10.80 -6.59
CA TYR A 436 18.90 10.16 -5.59
C TYR A 436 19.74 9.02 -6.16
N ILE A 437 19.64 8.66 -7.44
CA ILE A 437 20.41 7.56 -8.04
C ILE A 437 21.91 7.73 -7.82
N LYS A 438 22.42 8.97 -7.84
CA LYS A 438 23.84 9.24 -7.55
C LYS A 438 24.25 8.85 -6.13
N TYR A 439 23.29 8.78 -5.20
CA TYR A 439 23.51 8.64 -3.76
C TYR A 439 22.93 7.35 -3.17
N ARG A 440 22.24 6.56 -3.99
CA ARG A 440 21.71 5.23 -3.67
C ARG A 440 22.03 4.37 -4.87
N ASP A 441 22.79 3.29 -4.71
CA ASP A 441 23.16 2.34 -5.76
C ASP A 441 21.92 1.65 -6.43
N GLY A 442 21.10 2.40 -7.17
CA GLY A 442 19.76 2.01 -7.60
C GLY A 442 19.30 2.71 -8.88
N SER A 443 18.08 2.40 -9.34
CA SER A 443 17.68 2.60 -10.74
C SER A 443 16.54 3.61 -10.98
N THR A 444 16.05 4.31 -9.93
CA THR A 444 15.02 5.38 -9.97
C THR A 444 15.18 6.38 -8.80
N GLY A 445 14.74 7.63 -9.00
CA GLY A 445 15.31 8.83 -8.37
C GLY A 445 14.81 9.28 -7.00
N GLN A 446 13.57 9.05 -6.56
CA GLN A 446 13.13 9.54 -5.23
C GLN A 446 12.69 8.39 -4.31
N PRO A 447 12.82 8.54 -2.98
CA PRO A 447 12.26 7.56 -2.03
C PRO A 447 10.78 7.27 -2.32
N TYR A 448 10.45 5.99 -2.58
CA TYR A 448 9.08 5.54 -2.83
C TYR A 448 8.29 5.54 -1.52
N GLN A 449 7.15 6.22 -1.49
CA GLN A 449 6.30 6.39 -0.31
C GLN A 449 4.81 6.14 -0.64
N MET A 450 3.98 6.01 0.39
CA MET A 450 2.58 5.61 0.28
C MET A 450 1.66 6.69 -0.32
N GLU A 451 1.99 7.97 -0.19
CA GLU A 451 1.31 9.10 -0.82
C GLU A 451 1.45 9.09 -2.35
N MET A 452 2.51 8.50 -2.91
CA MET A 452 2.65 8.27 -4.36
C MET A 452 1.60 7.25 -4.82
N GLU A 453 1.50 6.12 -4.13
CA GLU A 453 0.45 5.12 -4.36
C GLU A 453 -0.95 5.71 -4.13
N THR A 454 -1.11 6.52 -3.07
CA THR A 454 -2.38 7.17 -2.72
C THR A 454 -2.82 8.14 -3.82
N GLU A 455 -1.90 8.96 -4.37
CA GLU A 455 -2.17 9.81 -5.53
C GLU A 455 -2.60 8.95 -6.73
N SER A 456 -1.85 7.89 -7.07
CA SER A 456 -2.16 7.02 -8.21
C SER A 456 -3.52 6.34 -8.08
N PHE A 457 -3.83 5.74 -6.93
CA PHE A 457 -5.14 5.15 -6.66
C PHE A 457 -6.27 6.18 -6.68
N SER A 458 -6.02 7.39 -6.16
CA SER A 458 -7.04 8.44 -6.12
C SER A 458 -7.31 9.02 -7.51
N MET A 459 -6.29 9.21 -8.34
CA MET A 459 -6.44 9.62 -9.75
C MET A 459 -7.22 8.56 -10.55
N GLN A 460 -6.90 7.29 -10.36
CA GLN A 460 -7.62 6.15 -10.93
C GLN A 460 -9.10 6.11 -10.48
N ALA A 461 -9.35 6.30 -9.19
CA ALA A 461 -10.70 6.25 -8.63
C ALA A 461 -11.52 7.48 -9.07
N ALA A 462 -10.91 8.66 -9.11
CA ALA A 462 -11.53 9.88 -9.63
C ALA A 462 -11.88 9.73 -11.12
N PHE A 463 -10.98 9.19 -11.94
CA PHE A 463 -11.25 8.84 -13.34
C PHE A 463 -12.51 7.97 -13.48
N SER A 464 -12.54 6.86 -12.74
CA SER A 464 -13.62 5.87 -12.84
C SER A 464 -14.95 6.44 -12.35
N SER A 465 -14.93 7.23 -11.27
CA SER A 465 -16.10 7.88 -10.70
C SER A 465 -16.69 8.93 -11.64
N GLU A 466 -15.83 9.74 -12.27
CA GLU A 466 -16.26 10.75 -13.24
C GLU A 466 -16.84 10.11 -14.51
N LYS A 467 -16.25 9.03 -15.02
CA LYS A 467 -16.83 8.25 -16.12
C LYS A 467 -18.19 7.67 -15.78
N ALA A 468 -18.34 7.08 -14.59
CA ALA A 468 -19.62 6.55 -14.13
C ALA A 468 -20.68 7.66 -14.01
N ARG A 469 -20.29 8.87 -13.62
CA ARG A 469 -21.20 10.02 -13.63
C ARG A 469 -21.59 10.45 -15.05
N GLN A 470 -20.65 10.48 -15.98
CA GLN A 470 -20.89 10.94 -17.35
C GLN A 470 -21.68 9.93 -18.19
N LEU A 471 -21.40 8.63 -18.03
CA LEU A 471 -21.92 7.56 -18.87
C LEU A 471 -22.97 6.68 -18.16
N GLY A 472 -23.20 6.91 -16.88
CA GLY A 472 -24.10 6.13 -16.03
C GLY A 472 -23.39 5.08 -15.17
N PRO A 473 -24.02 4.64 -14.06
CA PRO A 473 -23.41 3.75 -13.08
C PRO A 473 -22.99 2.38 -13.65
N THR A 474 -23.61 1.96 -14.75
CA THR A 474 -23.25 0.72 -15.47
C THR A 474 -21.81 0.73 -16.00
N TYR A 475 -21.18 1.90 -16.12
CA TYR A 475 -19.75 1.99 -16.45
C TYR A 475 -18.88 1.22 -15.46
N LEU A 476 -19.20 1.27 -14.17
CA LEU A 476 -18.42 0.58 -13.13
C LEU A 476 -18.52 -0.95 -13.23
N GLU A 477 -19.56 -1.47 -13.89
CA GLU A 477 -19.69 -2.91 -14.17
C GLU A 477 -18.88 -3.34 -15.40
N GLN A 478 -18.26 -2.40 -16.12
CA GLN A 478 -17.47 -2.67 -17.33
C GLN A 478 -15.96 -2.55 -17.08
N ILE A 479 -15.55 -2.35 -15.83
CA ILE A 479 -14.15 -2.25 -15.40
C ILE A 479 -13.84 -3.32 -14.36
N SER A 480 -12.55 -3.57 -14.10
CA SER A 480 -12.16 -4.60 -13.14
C SER A 480 -12.82 -4.39 -11.75
N PRO A 481 -13.21 -5.46 -11.04
CA PRO A 481 -13.83 -5.36 -9.73
C PRO A 481 -12.98 -4.57 -8.71
N SER A 482 -11.65 -4.67 -8.79
CA SER A 482 -10.72 -3.90 -7.95
C SER A 482 -10.86 -2.39 -8.20
N HIS A 483 -10.97 -1.98 -9.47
CA HIS A 483 -11.09 -0.58 -9.86
C HIS A 483 -12.46 0.00 -9.47
N LYS A 484 -13.54 -0.78 -9.67
CA LYS A 484 -14.88 -0.45 -9.18
C LYS A 484 -14.88 -0.18 -7.67
N ASN A 485 -14.29 -1.08 -6.89
CA ASN A 485 -14.21 -0.94 -5.43
C ASN A 485 -13.42 0.30 -5.01
N ASN A 486 -12.37 0.67 -5.74
CA ASN A 486 -11.62 1.91 -5.48
C ASN A 486 -12.47 3.15 -5.75
N ALA A 487 -13.22 3.17 -6.86
CA ALA A 487 -14.11 4.27 -7.20
C ALA A 487 -15.18 4.49 -6.12
N ILE A 488 -15.82 3.41 -5.67
CA ILE A 488 -16.84 3.44 -4.61
C ILE A 488 -16.24 4.02 -3.31
N ARG A 489 -15.12 3.46 -2.83
CA ARG A 489 -14.48 3.93 -1.59
C ARG A 489 -14.00 5.37 -1.66
N PHE A 490 -13.51 5.80 -2.82
CA PHE A 490 -13.12 7.18 -3.04
C PHE A 490 -14.31 8.14 -2.93
N MET A 491 -15.47 7.76 -3.45
CA MET A 491 -16.69 8.56 -3.33
C MET A 491 -17.23 8.59 -1.90
N GLU A 492 -17.11 7.50 -1.15
CA GLU A 492 -17.58 7.41 0.24
C GLU A 492 -16.70 8.22 1.20
N ASP A 493 -15.41 7.96 1.20
CA ASP A 493 -14.49 8.38 2.27
C ASP A 493 -13.27 9.17 1.74
N GLY A 494 -13.18 9.36 0.41
CA GLY A 494 -12.11 10.14 -0.21
C GLY A 494 -10.73 9.49 -0.19
N VAL A 495 -9.71 10.35 -0.17
CA VAL A 495 -8.30 9.97 -0.28
C VAL A 495 -7.86 9.08 0.88
N ASP A 496 -8.36 9.33 2.10
CA ASP A 496 -7.97 8.59 3.31
C ASP A 496 -8.42 7.12 3.30
N ALA A 497 -9.54 6.78 2.66
CA ALA A 497 -9.95 5.38 2.50
C ALA A 497 -9.07 4.62 1.54
N LEU A 498 -8.62 5.26 0.46
CA LEU A 498 -7.66 4.67 -0.46
C LEU A 498 -6.30 4.51 0.23
N ARG A 499 -5.82 5.55 0.94
CA ARG A 499 -4.58 5.51 1.74
C ARG A 499 -4.59 4.33 2.71
N THR A 500 -5.65 4.20 3.52
CA THR A 500 -5.74 3.17 4.57
C THR A 500 -5.95 1.78 3.99
N GLY A 501 -6.83 1.64 3.00
CA GLY A 501 -7.14 0.36 2.38
C GLY A 501 -6.00 -0.18 1.53
N LYS A 502 -5.29 0.68 0.81
CA LYS A 502 -4.21 0.28 -0.09
C LYS A 502 -2.88 0.07 0.62
N HIS A 503 -2.56 0.80 1.68
CA HIS A 503 -1.33 0.52 2.46
C HIS A 503 -1.27 -0.93 2.97
N GLN A 504 -2.42 -1.60 3.16
CA GLN A 504 -2.46 -3.05 3.46
C GLN A 504 -1.84 -3.93 2.36
N LEU A 505 -1.94 -3.52 1.10
CA LEU A 505 -1.39 -4.20 -0.06
C LEU A 505 0.11 -3.90 -0.25
N TYR A 506 0.60 -2.81 0.35
CA TYR A 506 1.98 -2.34 0.23
C TYR A 506 2.69 -2.27 1.59
N PRO A 507 2.82 -3.39 2.32
CA PRO A 507 3.34 -3.38 3.69
C PRO A 507 4.81 -2.96 3.80
N SER A 508 5.57 -3.05 2.70
CA SER A 508 6.98 -2.64 2.62
C SER A 508 7.16 -1.13 2.42
N ILE A 509 6.13 -0.40 1.99
CA ILE A 509 6.18 1.03 1.73
C ILE A 509 5.78 1.78 2.99
N SER A 510 6.36 2.95 3.22
CA SER A 510 6.00 3.81 4.35
C SER A 510 5.22 5.02 3.91
N SER A 511 4.49 5.60 4.85
CA SER A 511 3.99 6.98 4.74
C SER A 511 5.12 7.95 4.42
N LEU A 512 4.74 9.18 4.05
CA LEU A 512 5.66 10.27 3.80
C LEU A 512 6.47 10.56 5.05
N GLU A 513 5.82 10.59 6.21
CA GLU A 513 6.50 10.84 7.47
C GLU A 513 7.45 9.69 7.83
N GLY A 514 7.05 8.43 7.69
CA GLY A 514 7.92 7.27 7.95
C GLY A 514 9.12 7.20 7.00
N SER A 515 8.89 7.48 5.71
CA SER A 515 9.95 7.57 4.70
C SER A 515 10.91 8.72 5.00
N THR A 516 10.38 9.91 5.31
CA THR A 516 11.16 11.09 5.71
C THR A 516 12.00 10.80 6.96
N ALA A 517 11.40 10.21 8.00
CA ALA A 517 12.09 9.84 9.22
C ALA A 517 13.31 8.98 8.94
N ARG A 518 13.17 7.95 8.10
CA ARG A 518 14.29 7.08 7.74
C ARG A 518 15.33 7.78 6.88
N GLU A 519 14.93 8.52 5.85
CA GLU A 519 15.87 9.19 4.96
C GLU A 519 16.73 10.22 5.70
N PHE A 520 16.15 10.99 6.62
CA PHE A 520 16.91 11.92 7.45
C PHE A 520 17.71 11.20 8.51
N ARG A 521 17.19 10.12 9.11
CA ARG A 521 17.98 9.34 10.06
C ARG A 521 19.23 8.71 9.43
N MET A 522 19.14 8.25 8.19
CA MET A 522 20.28 7.78 7.38
C MET A 522 21.28 8.90 7.10
N ALA A 523 20.81 10.13 6.92
CA ALA A 523 21.63 11.29 6.62
C ALA A 523 22.36 11.88 7.84
N ARG A 524 22.08 11.40 9.06
CA ARG A 524 22.67 11.98 10.29
C ARG A 524 24.19 11.96 10.29
N ASP A 525 24.80 10.83 9.98
CA ASP A 525 26.27 10.71 10.04
C ASP A 525 26.92 11.53 8.92
N SER A 526 26.26 11.62 7.75
CA SER A 526 26.62 12.51 6.66
C SER A 526 26.56 13.99 7.06
N ALA A 527 25.52 14.41 7.78
CA ALA A 527 25.36 15.79 8.27
C ALA A 527 26.40 16.14 9.34
N LYS A 528 26.70 15.20 10.24
CA LYS A 528 27.76 15.37 11.23
C LYS A 528 29.13 15.51 10.57
N TYR A 529 29.45 14.66 9.60
CA TYR A 529 30.72 14.74 8.87
C TYR A 529 30.82 16.05 8.09
N LEU A 530 29.74 16.46 7.42
CA LEU A 530 29.70 17.74 6.74
C LEU A 530 29.95 18.92 7.68
N ARG A 531 29.34 18.95 8.86
CA ARG A 531 29.60 20.00 9.86
C ARG A 531 31.08 20.05 10.27
N LEU A 532 31.72 18.91 10.46
CA LEU A 532 33.17 18.84 10.76
C LEU A 532 34.01 19.43 9.62
N LEU A 533 33.66 19.12 8.36
CA LEU A 533 34.34 19.69 7.19
C LEU A 533 34.09 21.19 7.05
N GLU A 534 32.89 21.67 7.31
CA GLU A 534 32.55 23.10 7.30
C GLU A 534 33.30 23.87 8.39
N GLU A 535 33.38 23.30 9.60
CA GLU A 535 34.15 23.85 10.71
C GLU A 535 35.65 23.89 10.39
N LYS A 536 36.20 22.80 9.85
CA LYS A 536 37.60 22.74 9.40
C LYS A 536 37.89 23.78 8.31
N ASN A 537 37.03 23.88 7.30
CA ASN A 537 37.16 24.87 6.24
C ASN A 537 37.09 26.32 6.77
N ARG A 538 36.30 26.57 7.83
CA ARG A 538 36.18 27.88 8.46
C ARG A 538 37.36 28.23 9.37
N LEU A 539 37.80 27.28 10.19
CA LEU A 539 38.82 27.52 11.22
C LEU A 539 40.25 27.32 10.71
N THR A 540 40.47 26.29 9.89
CA THR A 540 41.78 25.89 9.38
C THR A 540 41.73 25.52 7.88
N PRO A 541 41.35 26.45 6.97
CA PRO A 541 41.23 26.17 5.54
C PRO A 541 42.51 25.63 4.90
N GLY A 542 43.70 26.01 5.41
CA GLY A 542 44.99 25.49 4.92
C GLY A 542 45.25 24.02 5.26
N GLU A 543 44.48 23.42 6.18
CA GLU A 543 44.57 22.01 6.54
C GLU A 543 43.59 21.13 5.76
N MET A 544 42.72 21.71 4.93
CA MET A 544 41.80 20.97 4.07
C MET A 544 42.59 20.19 3.02
N THR A 545 42.42 18.87 3.01
CA THR A 545 42.95 18.04 1.92
C THR A 545 42.08 18.22 0.66
N LEU A 546 42.59 17.75 -0.49
CA LEU A 546 41.77 17.66 -1.71
C LEU A 546 40.52 16.80 -1.46
N ARG A 547 40.69 15.67 -0.74
CA ARG A 547 39.58 14.78 -0.39
C ARG A 547 38.55 15.48 0.50
N ASP A 548 38.99 16.25 1.49
CA ASP A 548 38.08 17.01 2.37
C ASP A 548 37.25 18.02 1.57
N SER A 549 37.88 18.65 0.58
CA SER A 549 37.23 19.65 -0.28
C SER A 549 36.19 19.01 -1.20
N ASP A 550 36.52 17.84 -1.77
CA ASP A 550 35.60 17.06 -2.59
C ASP A 550 34.41 16.54 -1.76
N ASP A 551 34.69 15.96 -0.58
CA ASP A 551 33.67 15.47 0.36
C ASP A 551 32.75 16.64 0.80
N LEU A 552 33.31 17.81 1.13
CA LEU A 552 32.53 18.99 1.54
C LEU A 552 31.48 19.35 0.47
N LEU A 553 31.87 19.37 -0.81
CA LEU A 553 30.97 19.66 -1.91
C LEU A 553 29.94 18.54 -2.14
N GLU A 554 30.38 17.29 -2.07
CA GLU A 554 29.53 16.12 -2.28
C GLU A 554 28.44 15.99 -1.20
N TYR A 555 28.83 16.05 0.08
CA TYR A 555 27.92 15.91 1.20
C TYR A 555 26.94 17.08 1.31
N ARG A 556 27.39 18.31 0.98
CA ARG A 556 26.48 19.46 0.90
C ARG A 556 25.42 19.26 -0.18
N ALA A 557 25.82 18.88 -1.39
CA ALA A 557 24.89 18.61 -2.48
C ALA A 557 23.90 17.47 -2.15
N LEU A 558 24.38 16.42 -1.48
CA LEU A 558 23.55 15.32 -0.99
C LEU A 558 22.48 15.80 -0.01
N LEU A 559 22.86 16.54 1.04
CA LEU A 559 21.89 17.03 2.02
C LEU A 559 20.94 18.06 1.43
N ASP A 560 21.42 18.97 0.58
CA ASP A 560 20.56 19.94 -0.11
C ASP A 560 19.49 19.23 -0.95
N THR A 561 19.86 18.15 -1.65
CA THR A 561 18.91 17.31 -2.40
C THR A 561 17.88 16.67 -1.46
N ARG A 562 18.30 16.18 -0.29
CA ARG A 562 17.39 15.60 0.71
C ARG A 562 16.40 16.61 1.29
N PHE A 563 16.87 17.80 1.69
CA PHE A 563 16.00 18.87 2.15
C PHE A 563 15.03 19.33 1.07
N LYS A 564 15.51 19.43 -0.19
CA LYS A 564 14.67 19.80 -1.33
C LYS A 564 13.56 18.77 -1.55
N TRP A 565 13.89 17.48 -1.56
CA TRP A 565 12.91 16.40 -1.69
C TRP A 565 11.83 16.49 -0.62
N TYR A 566 12.22 16.62 0.65
CA TYR A 566 11.27 16.70 1.76
C TYR A 566 10.27 17.84 1.57
N SER A 567 10.76 19.07 1.38
CA SER A 567 9.90 20.24 1.20
C SER A 567 8.98 20.10 -0.02
N MET A 568 9.53 19.63 -1.15
CA MET A 568 8.77 19.55 -2.39
C MET A 568 7.74 18.42 -2.37
N VAL A 569 8.08 17.24 -1.84
CA VAL A 569 7.16 16.11 -1.75
C VAL A 569 6.07 16.37 -0.71
N TYR A 570 6.39 17.02 0.41
CA TYR A 570 5.39 17.45 1.38
C TYR A 570 4.36 18.40 0.75
N GLN A 571 4.83 19.46 0.08
CA GLN A 571 3.96 20.42 -0.58
C GLN A 571 3.16 19.79 -1.72
N LYS A 572 3.79 18.94 -2.54
CA LYS A 572 3.11 18.21 -3.62
C LYS A 572 2.01 17.30 -3.07
N SER A 573 2.33 16.48 -2.07
CA SER A 573 1.36 15.52 -1.50
C SER A 573 0.14 16.24 -0.91
N ALA A 574 0.36 17.33 -0.18
CA ALA A 574 -0.73 18.15 0.36
C ALA A 574 -1.57 18.83 -0.75
N ALA A 575 -0.93 19.28 -1.83
CA ALA A 575 -1.63 19.88 -2.97
C ALA A 575 -2.45 18.84 -3.76
N ASP A 576 -1.91 17.65 -3.98
CA ASP A 576 -2.62 16.58 -4.69
C ASP A 576 -3.79 16.04 -3.89
N GLU A 577 -3.64 15.84 -2.57
CA GLU A 577 -4.75 15.44 -1.71
C GLU A 577 -5.89 16.46 -1.76
N ARG A 578 -5.58 17.76 -1.61
CA ARG A 578 -6.58 18.81 -1.73
C ARG A 578 -7.25 18.81 -3.11
N LYS A 579 -6.47 18.72 -4.19
CA LYS A 579 -6.99 18.64 -5.57
C LYS A 579 -7.97 17.48 -5.74
N LEU A 580 -7.61 16.29 -5.24
CA LEU A 580 -8.43 15.09 -5.36
C LEU A 580 -9.71 15.17 -4.52
N LEU A 581 -9.65 15.75 -3.32
CA LEU A 581 -10.84 16.02 -2.51
C LEU A 581 -11.77 17.04 -3.18
N GLU A 582 -11.23 18.14 -3.73
CA GLU A 582 -12.00 19.11 -4.51
C GLU A 582 -12.66 18.46 -5.74
N TRP A 583 -11.97 17.54 -6.41
CA TRP A 583 -12.54 16.79 -7.52
C TRP A 583 -13.70 15.90 -7.06
N ARG A 584 -13.51 15.12 -5.98
CA ARG A 584 -14.56 14.29 -5.38
C ARG A 584 -15.79 15.12 -5.01
N ASP A 585 -15.59 16.24 -4.33
CA ASP A 585 -16.69 17.07 -3.85
C ASP A 585 -17.47 17.69 -5.02
N SER A 586 -16.77 18.08 -6.09
CA SER A 586 -17.41 18.54 -7.33
C SER A 586 -18.26 17.46 -8.04
N PHE A 587 -18.05 16.18 -7.69
CA PHE A 587 -18.88 15.09 -8.19
C PHE A 587 -20.25 15.03 -7.50
N SER A 588 -20.35 15.51 -6.26
CA SER A 588 -21.56 15.49 -5.42
C SER A 588 -22.47 16.70 -5.60
N ASP A 589 -21.91 17.88 -5.91
CA ASP A 589 -22.64 19.15 -5.94
C ASP A 589 -23.55 19.38 -7.16
N SER A 590 -23.54 18.49 -8.16
CA SER A 590 -24.26 18.73 -9.43
C SER A 590 -25.71 18.23 -9.45
N GLY A 591 -26.37 18.02 -8.31
CA GLY A 591 -27.78 17.62 -8.24
C GLY A 591 -28.09 16.22 -8.77
N GLY A 592 -27.07 15.39 -9.01
CA GLY A 592 -27.24 13.97 -9.31
C GLY A 592 -27.44 13.20 -8.01
N THR A 593 -28.46 12.35 -7.95
CA THR A 593 -28.68 11.44 -6.82
C THR A 593 -27.37 10.71 -6.52
N PRO A 594 -26.84 10.76 -5.28
CA PRO A 594 -25.65 10.00 -4.93
C PRO A 594 -25.87 8.53 -5.29
N PRO A 595 -24.84 7.82 -5.76
CA PRO A 595 -24.96 6.39 -6.05
C PRO A 595 -25.54 5.70 -4.80
N PRO A 596 -26.51 4.79 -4.97
CA PRO A 596 -27.18 4.17 -3.84
C PRO A 596 -26.14 3.54 -2.92
N ALA A 597 -26.14 3.96 -1.65
CA ALA A 597 -25.34 3.32 -0.62
C ALA A 597 -25.65 1.82 -0.67
N LEU A 598 -24.62 1.00 -0.94
CA LEU A 598 -24.78 -0.44 -0.91
C LEU A 598 -25.17 -0.80 0.51
N GLY A 599 -26.39 -1.34 0.66
CA GLY A 599 -26.91 -1.79 1.93
C GLY A 599 -25.86 -2.66 2.61
N SER A 600 -25.53 -2.33 3.85
CA SER A 600 -24.69 -3.14 4.72
C SER A 600 -25.37 -4.50 4.92
N GLY A 601 -25.07 -5.45 4.03
CA GLY A 601 -25.39 -6.86 4.21
C GLY A 601 -24.50 -7.39 5.32
N GLY A 602 -25.10 -7.59 6.50
CA GLY A 602 -24.48 -8.27 7.63
C GLY A 602 -24.39 -9.78 7.45
#